data_AF-A0A315XN38-F1
#
_entry.id   AF-A0A315XN38-F1
#
_cell.length_a   1.000
_cell.length_b   1.000
_cell.length_c   1.000
_cell.angle_alpha   90.00
_cell.angle_beta   90.00
_cell.angle_gamma   90.00
#
_symmetry.space_group_name_H-M   'P 1'
#
loop_
_entity.id
_entity.type
_entity.pdbx_description
1 polymer ?
#
loop_
_entity_poly.entity_id
_entity_poly.type
_entity_poly.pdbx_seq_one_letter_code
_entity_poly.pdbx_strand_id
1 'polypeptide(L)'
;MKYKLIILVLAFFLLINAVSAIDSSNWTTAKVGYETFKIPPKYENPYSSDFHMYEFDEDIDVFTIRYVNPRIMDLYGYYLERNDFKKVKVAGHDAVHFTSYDRHDEKNNSKLWFSAGEEFYYIAWRGTNITPTIKEVVKSVSKSKYSHDEFYEILNEEYQNYKTVNSIESQRYDYPSSDSGHHSFVSFGSNGFNYGIMT
;
A
#
# COMPACT_ATOMS: atom_id res chain seq x y z
N MET A 1 -20.48 44.31 -22.94
CA MET A 1 -19.22 43.54 -23.01
C MET A 1 -18.82 42.87 -21.70
N LYS A 2 -18.92 43.54 -20.54
CA LYS A 2 -18.46 43.00 -19.24
C LYS A 2 -19.14 41.69 -18.78
N TYR A 3 -20.46 41.56 -18.98
CA TYR A 3 -21.20 40.34 -18.59
C TYR A 3 -20.86 39.10 -19.43
N LYS A 4 -20.49 39.27 -20.71
CA LYS A 4 -20.07 38.16 -21.58
C LYS A 4 -18.72 37.57 -21.14
N LEU A 5 -17.81 38.41 -20.64
CA LEU A 5 -16.50 37.97 -20.12
C LEU A 5 -16.66 37.17 -18.82
N ILE A 6 -17.57 37.60 -17.92
CA ILE A 6 -17.85 36.90 -16.65
C ILE A 6 -18.45 35.51 -16.90
N ILE A 7 -19.40 35.39 -17.85
CA ILE A 7 -20.00 34.09 -18.22
C ILE A 7 -18.94 33.16 -18.82
N LEU A 8 -18.02 33.68 -19.64
CA LEU A 8 -16.95 32.89 -20.25
C LEU A 8 -15.99 32.33 -19.19
N VAL A 9 -15.65 33.12 -18.17
CA VAL A 9 -14.79 32.68 -17.05
C VAL A 9 -15.50 31.63 -16.19
N LEU A 10 -16.79 31.79 -15.89
CA LEU A 10 -17.58 30.78 -15.17
C LEU A 10 -17.72 29.47 -15.94
N ALA A 11 -17.93 29.52 -17.26
CA ALA A 11 -17.96 28.35 -18.11
C ALA A 11 -16.60 27.63 -18.15
N PHE A 12 -15.49 28.40 -18.14
CA PHE A 12 -14.15 27.83 -18.06
C PHE A 12 -13.93 27.08 -16.74
N PHE A 13 -14.36 27.64 -15.60
CA PHE A 13 -14.29 26.98 -14.28
C PHE A 13 -15.14 25.71 -14.17
N LEU A 14 -16.26 25.61 -14.91
CA LEU A 14 -17.06 24.39 -14.97
C LEU A 14 -16.39 23.29 -15.80
N LEU A 15 -15.63 23.65 -16.84
CA LEU A 15 -14.95 22.70 -17.73
C LEU A 15 -13.69 22.10 -17.09
N ILE A 16 -12.96 22.83 -16.24
CA ILE A 16 -11.78 22.29 -15.52
C ILE A 16 -12.16 21.27 -14.43
N ASN A 17 -13.43 21.22 -14.03
CA ASN A 17 -13.94 20.26 -13.04
C ASN A 17 -14.62 19.03 -13.66
N ALA A 18 -14.58 18.89 -14.99
CA ALA A 18 -14.99 17.65 -15.64
C ALA A 18 -13.92 16.56 -15.42
N VAL A 19 -13.86 16.03 -14.20
CA VAL A 19 -13.30 14.70 -13.97
C VAL A 19 -14.22 13.73 -14.71
N SER A 20 -13.86 13.37 -15.93
CA SER A 20 -14.55 12.30 -16.65
C SER A 20 -14.51 11.06 -15.76
N ALA A 21 -15.69 10.59 -15.35
CA ALA A 21 -15.81 9.34 -14.65
C ALA A 21 -15.22 8.24 -15.54
N ILE A 22 -14.34 7.40 -15.00
CA ILE A 22 -13.89 6.21 -15.70
C ILE A 22 -15.11 5.29 -15.83
N ASP A 23 -15.41 4.88 -17.06
CA ASP A 23 -16.30 3.75 -17.28
C ASP A 23 -15.55 2.47 -16.94
N SER A 24 -15.87 1.90 -15.78
CA SER A 24 -15.30 0.65 -15.26
C SER A 24 -16.25 -0.54 -15.45
N SER A 25 -17.26 -0.42 -16.31
CA SER A 25 -18.25 -1.48 -16.55
C SER A 25 -17.68 -2.71 -17.22
N ASN A 26 -16.68 -2.53 -18.09
CA ASN A 26 -16.00 -3.62 -18.82
C ASN A 26 -14.73 -4.13 -18.13
N TRP A 27 -14.41 -3.63 -16.93
CA TRP A 27 -13.22 -4.07 -16.20
C TRP A 27 -13.45 -5.47 -15.64
N THR A 28 -12.46 -6.34 -15.81
CA THR A 28 -12.45 -7.64 -15.15
C THR A 28 -12.23 -7.51 -13.64
N THR A 29 -12.31 -8.61 -12.90
CA THR A 29 -12.11 -8.61 -11.45
C THR A 29 -11.11 -9.66 -11.01
N ALA A 30 -10.34 -9.35 -9.97
CA ALA A 30 -9.46 -10.30 -9.30
C ALA A 30 -9.71 -10.28 -7.78
N LYS A 31 -9.60 -11.44 -7.14
CA LYS A 31 -9.70 -11.56 -5.69
C LYS A 31 -8.31 -11.49 -5.08
N VAL A 32 -8.10 -10.54 -4.16
CA VAL A 32 -6.88 -10.41 -3.37
C VAL A 32 -7.28 -10.24 -1.91
N GLY A 33 -6.81 -11.15 -1.07
CA GLY A 33 -7.27 -11.33 0.29
C GLY A 33 -8.77 -11.59 0.32
N TYR A 34 -9.45 -10.78 1.13
CA TYR A 34 -10.90 -10.84 1.31
C TYR A 34 -11.68 -9.89 0.39
N GLU A 35 -11.00 -9.17 -0.51
CA GLU A 35 -11.60 -8.17 -1.37
C GLU A 35 -11.57 -8.59 -2.85
N THR A 36 -12.54 -8.08 -3.61
CA THR A 36 -12.61 -8.25 -5.06
C THR A 36 -12.31 -6.91 -5.73
N PHE A 37 -11.15 -6.82 -6.37
CA PHE A 37 -10.71 -5.63 -7.08
C PHE A 37 -11.17 -5.64 -8.52
N LYS A 38 -11.63 -4.49 -9.02
CA LYS A 38 -11.72 -4.27 -10.48
C LYS A 38 -10.32 -4.05 -11.05
N ILE A 39 -10.02 -4.74 -12.15
CA ILE A 39 -8.75 -4.68 -12.84
C ILE A 39 -8.92 -3.90 -14.15
N PRO A 40 -8.13 -2.83 -14.37
CA PRO A 40 -8.17 -2.08 -15.61
C PRO A 40 -7.78 -2.95 -16.82
N PRO A 41 -8.38 -2.77 -18.01
CA PRO A 41 -8.06 -3.57 -19.20
C PRO A 41 -6.57 -3.61 -19.56
N LYS A 42 -5.83 -2.52 -19.29
CA LYS A 42 -4.39 -2.46 -19.54
C LYS A 42 -3.53 -3.35 -18.62
N TYR A 43 -4.13 -3.91 -17.57
CA TYR A 43 -3.50 -4.79 -16.59
C TYR A 43 -4.20 -6.16 -16.52
N GLU A 44 -4.95 -6.52 -17.56
CA GLU A 44 -5.54 -7.85 -17.69
C GLU A 44 -4.47 -8.90 -18.00
N ASN A 45 -4.75 -10.15 -17.61
CA ASN A 45 -3.85 -11.31 -17.75
C ASN A 45 -2.62 -11.19 -16.84
N PRO A 46 -2.75 -11.52 -15.55
CA PRO A 46 -1.65 -11.39 -14.61
C PRO A 46 -0.51 -12.34 -14.93
N TYR A 47 0.72 -11.91 -14.62
CA TYR A 47 1.86 -12.82 -14.46
C TYR A 47 1.59 -13.85 -13.35
N SER A 48 1.04 -13.39 -12.23
CA SER A 48 0.66 -14.24 -11.09
C SER A 48 -0.56 -13.67 -10.37
N SER A 49 -1.45 -14.55 -9.92
CA SER A 49 -2.59 -14.15 -9.10
C SER A 49 -2.96 -15.24 -8.10
N ASP A 50 -2.95 -14.87 -6.83
CA ASP A 50 -3.33 -15.74 -5.72
C ASP A 50 -4.05 -14.94 -4.62
N PHE A 51 -4.25 -15.56 -3.46
CA PHE A 51 -4.87 -14.90 -2.32
C PHE A 51 -4.07 -13.68 -1.83
N HIS A 52 -2.74 -13.70 -1.90
CA HIS A 52 -1.93 -12.63 -1.34
C HIS A 52 -1.73 -11.48 -2.32
N MET A 53 -1.84 -11.75 -3.62
CA MET A 53 -1.35 -10.81 -4.61
C MET A 53 -1.98 -10.99 -5.99
N TYR A 54 -2.08 -9.87 -6.70
CA TYR A 54 -2.29 -9.82 -8.14
C TYR A 54 -1.12 -9.05 -8.75
N GLU A 55 -0.31 -9.71 -9.58
CA GLU A 55 0.85 -9.15 -10.27
C GLU A 55 0.59 -9.15 -11.77
N PHE A 56 0.56 -7.97 -12.38
CA PHE A 56 0.42 -7.88 -13.84
C PHE A 56 1.70 -8.32 -14.58
N ASP A 57 2.86 -7.98 -14.02
CA ASP A 57 4.18 -8.19 -14.61
C ASP A 57 5.11 -8.79 -13.54
N GLU A 58 6.21 -9.40 -13.95
CA GLU A 58 7.25 -9.89 -13.03
C GLU A 58 7.88 -8.72 -12.25
N ASP A 59 7.92 -7.52 -12.83
CA ASP A 59 8.21 -6.29 -12.11
C ASP A 59 6.98 -5.80 -11.33
N ILE A 60 7.02 -6.01 -10.01
CA ILE A 60 5.96 -5.63 -9.07
C ILE A 60 5.63 -4.13 -9.08
N ASP A 61 6.53 -3.27 -9.55
CA ASP A 61 6.30 -1.84 -9.62
C ASP A 61 5.48 -1.42 -10.84
N VAL A 62 5.27 -2.31 -11.84
CA VAL A 62 4.42 -2.04 -13.01
C VAL A 62 2.96 -1.85 -12.61
N PHE A 63 2.38 -2.90 -12.00
CA PHE A 63 1.07 -2.88 -11.37
C PHE A 63 0.90 -4.13 -10.50
N THR A 64 0.74 -3.90 -9.20
CA THR A 64 0.52 -4.98 -8.22
C THR A 64 -0.55 -4.56 -7.22
N ILE A 65 -1.42 -5.49 -6.84
CA ILE A 65 -2.31 -5.36 -5.69
C ILE A 65 -1.88 -6.41 -4.68
N ARG A 66 -1.59 -6.00 -3.44
CA ARG A 66 -1.09 -6.92 -2.42
C ARG A 66 -1.90 -6.84 -1.14
N TYR A 67 -2.33 -7.99 -0.65
CA TYR A 67 -2.80 -8.20 0.70
C TYR A 67 -1.59 -8.26 1.64
N VAL A 68 -1.55 -7.39 2.65
CA VAL A 68 -0.34 -7.20 3.46
C VAL A 68 -0.42 -7.82 4.85
N ASN A 69 -1.60 -8.18 5.36
CA ASN A 69 -1.70 -8.84 6.66
C ASN A 69 -1.10 -10.26 6.61
N PRO A 70 -0.40 -10.73 7.66
CA PRO A 70 -0.02 -10.02 8.90
C PRO A 70 1.31 -9.25 8.80
N ARG A 71 1.89 -9.08 7.60
CA ARG A 71 3.20 -8.46 7.34
C ARG A 71 3.17 -6.93 7.25
N ILE A 72 2.27 -6.27 7.98
CA ILE A 72 2.14 -4.81 7.92
C ILE A 72 3.44 -4.17 8.43
N MET A 73 3.89 -4.54 9.64
CA MET A 73 5.15 -4.10 10.24
C MET A 73 6.33 -4.06 9.25
N ASP A 74 6.68 -5.21 8.67
CA ASP A 74 7.88 -5.35 7.83
C ASP A 74 7.78 -4.51 6.56
N LEU A 75 6.64 -4.61 5.86
CA LEU A 75 6.47 -3.96 4.56
C LEU A 75 6.27 -2.44 4.74
N TYR A 76 5.39 -2.03 5.64
CA TYR A 76 5.10 -0.61 5.85
C TYR A 76 6.31 0.13 6.44
N GLY A 77 6.97 -0.45 7.45
CA GLY A 77 8.16 0.13 8.05
C GLY A 77 9.30 0.29 7.05
N TYR A 78 9.56 -0.74 6.25
CA TYR A 78 10.56 -0.67 5.17
C TYR A 78 10.29 0.47 4.20
N TYR A 79 9.03 0.65 3.76
CA TYR A 79 8.69 1.72 2.82
C TYR A 79 8.81 3.10 3.46
N LEU A 80 8.40 3.25 4.71
CA LEU A 80 8.44 4.53 5.41
C LEU A 80 9.85 5.06 5.62
N GLU A 81 10.84 4.19 5.79
CA GLU A 81 12.25 4.59 5.89
C GLU A 81 12.92 4.94 4.56
N ARG A 82 12.40 4.45 3.43
CA ARG A 82 13.11 4.47 2.14
C ARG A 82 12.44 5.32 1.06
N ASN A 83 11.24 5.81 1.30
CA ASN A 83 10.42 6.45 0.29
C ASN A 83 9.87 7.78 0.81
N ASP A 84 9.68 8.73 -0.09
CA ASP A 84 8.88 9.90 0.22
C ASP A 84 7.43 9.47 0.37
N PHE A 85 6.71 10.05 1.33
CA PHE A 85 5.31 9.68 1.58
C PHE A 85 4.44 10.85 2.01
N LYS A 86 3.13 10.69 1.79
CA LYS A 86 2.11 11.61 2.27
C LYS A 86 0.81 10.89 2.62
N LYS A 87 0.11 11.40 3.64
CA LYS A 87 -1.26 10.99 3.96
C LYS A 87 -2.22 11.58 2.93
N VAL A 88 -3.14 10.78 2.42
CA VAL A 88 -4.10 11.16 1.37
C VAL A 88 -5.45 10.52 1.61
N LYS A 89 -6.48 11.04 0.94
CA LYS A 89 -7.81 10.41 0.85
C LYS A 89 -8.11 10.03 -0.60
N VAL A 90 -8.37 8.75 -0.85
CA VAL A 90 -8.57 8.19 -2.19
C VAL A 90 -9.87 7.41 -2.22
N ALA A 91 -10.82 7.83 -3.07
CA ALA A 91 -12.12 7.19 -3.23
C ALA A 91 -12.89 6.95 -1.90
N GLY A 92 -12.67 7.81 -0.89
CA GLY A 92 -13.29 7.68 0.44
C GLY A 92 -12.46 6.91 1.46
N HIS A 93 -11.34 6.31 1.07
CA HIS A 93 -10.40 5.63 1.96
C HIS A 93 -9.31 6.59 2.43
N ASP A 94 -9.01 6.55 3.72
CA ASP A 94 -7.76 7.08 4.25
C ASP A 94 -6.60 6.18 3.80
N ALA A 95 -5.49 6.81 3.40
CA ALA A 95 -4.41 6.12 2.72
C ALA A 95 -3.06 6.83 2.89
N VAL A 96 -1.97 6.08 2.66
CA VAL A 96 -0.60 6.60 2.60
C VAL A 96 -0.05 6.35 1.21
N HIS A 97 0.36 7.43 0.53
CA HIS A 97 0.93 7.38 -0.80
C HIS A 97 2.44 7.56 -0.72
N PHE A 98 3.16 6.50 -1.07
CA PHE A 98 4.60 6.47 -1.20
C PHE A 98 5.02 6.73 -2.64
N THR A 99 6.14 7.43 -2.82
CA THR A 99 6.79 7.66 -4.10
C THR A 99 8.28 7.41 -3.98
N SER A 100 8.83 6.72 -4.97
CA SER A 100 10.27 6.50 -5.11
C SER A 100 10.71 6.63 -6.56
N TYR A 101 11.98 6.97 -6.74
CA TYR A 101 12.65 6.89 -8.03
C TYR A 101 13.59 5.69 -8.03
N ASP A 102 13.33 4.73 -8.93
CA ASP A 102 14.24 3.63 -9.19
C ASP A 102 15.36 4.10 -10.12
N ARG A 103 16.60 3.97 -9.64
CA ARG A 103 17.81 4.35 -10.38
C ARG A 103 18.25 3.31 -11.40
N HIS A 104 17.82 2.06 -11.28
CA HIS A 104 18.16 1.00 -12.23
C HIS A 104 17.37 1.15 -13.52
N ASP A 105 16.07 1.39 -13.38
CA ASP A 105 15.11 1.47 -14.49
C ASP A 105 14.80 2.91 -14.93
N GLU A 106 15.34 3.91 -14.23
CA GLU A 106 15.09 5.34 -14.40
C GLU A 106 13.59 5.71 -14.37
N LYS A 107 12.82 5.02 -13.51
CA LYS A 107 11.37 5.16 -13.42
C LYS A 107 10.94 5.60 -12.03
N ASN A 108 9.88 6.39 -12.00
CA ASN A 108 9.19 6.68 -10.76
C ASN A 108 8.15 5.62 -10.48
N ASN A 109 8.08 5.15 -9.24
CA ASN A 109 7.14 4.15 -8.79
C ASN A 109 6.35 4.72 -7.62
N SER A 110 5.08 4.33 -7.53
CA SER A 110 4.20 4.70 -6.44
C SER A 110 3.61 3.48 -5.77
N LYS A 111 3.34 3.61 -4.46
CA LYS A 111 2.59 2.63 -3.69
C LYS A 111 1.53 3.35 -2.88
N LEU A 112 0.29 2.87 -2.93
CA LEU A 112 -0.83 3.42 -2.16
C LEU A 112 -1.29 2.38 -1.15
N TRP A 113 -1.05 2.65 0.12
CA TRP A 113 -1.48 1.83 1.25
C TRP A 113 -2.81 2.31 1.78
N PHE A 114 -3.76 1.39 1.99
CA PHE A 114 -5.09 1.70 2.50
C PHE A 114 -5.70 0.44 3.15
N SER A 115 -6.82 0.63 3.84
CA SER A 115 -7.61 -0.47 4.39
C SER A 115 -8.93 -0.65 3.63
N ALA A 116 -9.38 -1.89 3.53
CA ALA A 116 -10.67 -2.30 2.98
C ALA A 116 -11.23 -3.41 3.87
N GLY A 117 -12.47 -3.24 4.34
CA GLY A 117 -12.99 -4.05 5.42
C GLY A 117 -12.12 -3.88 6.68
N GLU A 118 -11.66 -4.99 7.24
CA GLU A 118 -10.77 -5.03 8.42
C GLU A 118 -9.29 -5.23 8.02
N GLU A 119 -9.00 -5.24 6.73
CA GLU A 119 -7.73 -5.69 6.18
C GLU A 119 -6.95 -4.55 5.52
N PHE A 120 -5.64 -4.72 5.37
CA PHE A 120 -4.76 -3.76 4.73
C PHE A 120 -4.24 -4.26 3.38
N TYR A 121 -4.08 -3.32 2.48
CA TYR A 121 -3.62 -3.56 1.13
C TYR A 121 -2.66 -2.47 0.67
N TYR A 122 -1.84 -2.78 -0.33
CA TYR A 122 -1.28 -1.74 -1.19
C TYR A 122 -1.52 -2.00 -2.66
N ILE A 123 -1.56 -0.92 -3.44
CA ILE A 123 -1.47 -0.94 -4.90
C ILE A 123 -0.15 -0.29 -5.30
N ALA A 124 0.67 -0.98 -6.09
CA ALA A 124 1.87 -0.44 -6.72
C ALA A 124 1.60 -0.10 -8.19
N TRP A 125 2.20 0.98 -8.70
CA TRP A 125 2.17 1.32 -10.12
C TRP A 125 3.33 2.23 -10.53
N ARG A 126 3.69 2.16 -11.82
CA ARG A 126 4.64 3.11 -12.44
C ARG A 126 4.01 4.50 -12.57
N GLY A 127 4.71 5.49 -12.06
CA GLY A 127 4.35 6.90 -12.04
C GLY A 127 4.37 7.48 -10.63
N THR A 128 4.24 8.80 -10.53
CA THR A 128 4.22 9.52 -9.25
C THR A 128 2.82 9.92 -8.80
N ASN A 129 1.85 9.98 -9.71
CA ASN A 129 0.53 10.53 -9.43
C ASN A 129 -0.51 9.44 -9.22
N ILE A 130 -1.40 9.65 -8.26
CA ILE A 130 -2.61 8.83 -8.09
C ILE A 130 -3.56 9.13 -9.26
N THR A 131 -3.56 8.24 -10.25
CA THR A 131 -4.35 8.41 -11.48
C THR A 131 -5.84 8.12 -11.23
N PRO A 132 -6.75 8.59 -12.10
CA PRO A 132 -8.16 8.18 -12.06
C PRO A 132 -8.33 6.66 -12.08
N THR A 133 -7.48 5.94 -12.82
CA THR A 133 -7.49 4.46 -12.86
C THR A 133 -7.26 3.87 -11.48
N ILE A 134 -6.24 4.33 -10.75
CA ILE A 134 -5.95 3.84 -9.39
C ILE A 134 -7.10 4.19 -8.44
N LYS A 135 -7.70 5.38 -8.56
CA LYS A 135 -8.87 5.75 -7.77
C LYS A 135 -10.04 4.79 -7.99
N GLU A 136 -10.28 4.36 -9.22
CA GLU A 136 -11.37 3.45 -9.55
C GLU A 136 -11.09 2.01 -9.06
N VAL A 137 -9.82 1.57 -9.05
CA VAL A 137 -9.42 0.31 -8.39
C VAL A 137 -9.72 0.36 -6.90
N VAL A 138 -9.31 1.43 -6.19
CA VAL A 138 -9.60 1.59 -4.75
C VAL A 138 -11.11 1.67 -4.47
N LYS A 139 -11.88 2.32 -5.35
CA LYS A 139 -13.34 2.43 -5.21
C LYS A 139 -14.06 1.07 -5.32
N SER A 140 -13.43 0.06 -5.92
CA SER A 140 -14.06 -1.23 -6.18
C SER A 140 -14.18 -2.14 -4.95
N VAL A 141 -13.46 -1.83 -3.87
CA VAL A 141 -13.43 -2.65 -2.66
C VAL A 141 -14.33 -2.11 -1.56
N SER A 142 -14.55 -2.91 -0.53
CA SER A 142 -15.36 -2.50 0.61
C SER A 142 -14.72 -1.33 1.36
N LYS A 143 -15.56 -0.45 1.93
CA LYS A 143 -15.05 0.65 2.77
C LYS A 143 -14.28 0.08 3.97
N SER A 144 -13.27 0.82 4.41
CA SER A 144 -12.61 0.52 5.68
C SER A 144 -13.61 0.49 6.83
N LYS A 145 -13.43 -0.47 7.75
CA LYS A 145 -14.13 -0.50 9.04
C LYS A 145 -13.44 0.36 10.10
N TYR A 146 -12.24 0.86 9.81
CA TYR A 146 -11.51 1.76 10.71
C TYR A 146 -11.93 3.21 10.46
N SER A 147 -12.03 3.98 11.53
CA SER A 147 -12.06 5.43 11.46
C SER A 147 -10.72 5.99 10.96
N HIS A 148 -10.70 7.29 10.65
CA HIS A 148 -9.48 7.99 10.23
C HIS A 148 -8.35 7.83 11.26
N ASP A 149 -8.65 8.04 12.55
CA ASP A 149 -7.67 7.99 13.62
C ASP A 149 -7.17 6.56 13.84
N GLU A 150 -8.07 5.58 13.91
CA GLU A 150 -7.72 4.15 14.06
C GLU A 150 -6.82 3.66 12.92
N PHE A 151 -7.10 4.05 11.67
CA PHE A 151 -6.30 3.66 10.52
C PHE A 151 -4.83 4.12 10.66
N TYR A 152 -4.61 5.39 11.04
CA TYR A 152 -3.24 5.90 11.20
C TYR A 152 -2.58 5.48 12.51
N GLU A 153 -3.35 5.19 13.55
CA GLU A 153 -2.85 4.64 14.80
C GLU A 153 -2.27 3.24 14.57
N ILE A 154 -3.01 2.34 13.92
CA ILE A 154 -2.53 1.00 13.54
C ILE A 154 -1.23 1.09 12.74
N LEU A 155 -1.19 1.91 11.68
CA LEU A 155 0.02 2.06 10.87
C LEU A 155 1.20 2.62 11.67
N ASN A 156 0.95 3.54 12.61
CA ASN A 156 2.00 4.07 13.47
C ASN A 156 2.52 3.03 14.46
N GLU A 157 1.64 2.24 15.08
CA GLU A 157 2.02 1.14 15.97
C GLU A 157 2.89 0.12 15.24
N GLU A 158 2.48 -0.32 14.06
CA GLU A 158 3.24 -1.23 13.20
C GLU A 158 4.62 -0.65 12.84
N TYR A 159 4.72 0.65 12.58
CA TYR A 159 6.01 1.31 12.36
C TYR A 159 6.87 1.39 13.63
N GLN A 160 6.30 1.64 14.81
CA GLN A 160 7.08 1.59 16.06
C GLN A 160 7.62 0.18 16.31
N ASN A 161 6.79 -0.85 16.10
CA ASN A 161 7.20 -2.26 16.22
C ASN A 161 8.35 -2.59 15.27
N TYR A 162 8.25 -2.15 14.01
CA TYR A 162 9.32 -2.31 13.01
C TYR A 162 10.64 -1.70 13.51
N LYS A 163 10.63 -0.46 14.01
CA LYS A 163 11.86 0.18 14.53
C LYS A 163 12.45 -0.58 15.70
N THR A 164 11.61 -1.08 16.61
CA THR A 164 12.07 -1.87 17.75
C THR A 164 12.73 -3.16 17.29
N VAL A 165 12.10 -3.92 16.39
CA VAL A 165 12.66 -5.17 15.85
C VAL A 165 13.95 -4.89 15.07
N ASN A 166 13.95 -3.91 14.17
CA ASN A 166 15.13 -3.55 13.37
C ASN A 166 16.32 -3.12 14.26
N SER A 167 16.07 -2.38 15.35
CA SER A 167 17.11 -2.01 16.31
C SER A 167 17.65 -3.20 17.10
N ILE A 168 16.84 -4.21 17.40
CA ILE A 168 17.29 -5.43 18.08
C ILE A 168 18.13 -6.27 17.12
N GLU A 169 17.68 -6.40 15.87
CA GLU A 169 18.39 -7.17 14.85
C GLU A 169 19.74 -6.54 14.51
N SER A 170 19.83 -5.21 14.37
CA SER A 170 21.11 -4.54 14.12
C SER A 170 22.12 -4.79 15.25
N GLN A 171 21.67 -4.82 16.51
CA GLN A 171 22.52 -5.14 17.66
C GLN A 171 22.99 -6.59 17.68
N ARG A 172 22.24 -7.54 17.09
CA ARG A 172 22.69 -8.94 16.96
C ARG A 172 23.84 -9.08 15.96
N TYR A 173 23.86 -8.28 14.90
CA TYR A 173 24.93 -8.29 13.91
C TYR A 173 26.19 -7.53 14.35
N ASP A 174 26.07 -6.62 15.31
CA ASP A 174 27.20 -5.86 15.89
C ASP A 174 27.93 -6.62 17.02
N TYR A 175 27.42 -7.77 17.46
CA TYR A 175 28.15 -8.63 18.40
C TYR A 175 29.24 -9.42 17.65
N PRO A 176 30.53 -9.32 18.05
CA PRO A 176 31.57 -10.16 17.47
C PRO A 176 31.19 -11.62 17.72
N SER A 177 31.20 -12.44 16.67
CA SER A 177 31.02 -13.88 16.75
C SER A 177 32.22 -14.51 17.47
N SER A 178 32.26 -14.37 18.79
CA SER A 178 33.11 -15.18 19.64
C SER A 178 32.46 -16.54 19.78
N ASP A 179 33.05 -17.50 19.09
CA ASP A 179 32.99 -18.93 19.35
C ASP A 179 32.93 -19.22 20.87
N SER A 180 31.73 -19.42 21.43
CA SER A 180 31.43 -20.08 22.72
C SER A 180 29.96 -19.90 23.16
N GLY A 181 29.09 -20.82 22.71
CA GLY A 181 28.14 -21.52 23.59
C GLY A 181 27.20 -20.76 24.55
N HIS A 182 26.72 -19.56 24.24
CA HIS A 182 25.66 -18.93 25.04
C HIS A 182 24.45 -18.52 24.17
N HIS A 183 23.44 -19.40 24.16
CA HIS A 183 22.12 -19.09 23.63
C HIS A 183 21.39 -18.17 24.62
N SER A 184 21.22 -16.89 24.27
CA SER A 184 20.29 -16.00 24.95
C SER A 184 18.93 -16.05 24.25
N PHE A 185 17.99 -16.77 24.86
CA PHE A 185 16.57 -16.70 24.50
C PHE A 185 15.96 -15.49 25.19
N VAL A 186 15.35 -14.59 24.41
CA VAL A 186 14.39 -13.62 24.95
C VAL A 186 13.01 -14.07 24.48
N SER A 187 12.22 -14.58 25.42
CA SER A 187 10.80 -14.89 25.23
C SER A 187 9.98 -13.64 25.51
N PHE A 188 9.07 -13.29 24.59
CA PHE A 188 7.93 -12.44 24.89
C PHE A 188 6.67 -13.23 24.61
N GLY A 189 5.94 -13.54 25.68
CA GLY A 189 4.58 -14.04 25.60
C GLY A 189 3.60 -12.86 25.71
N SER A 190 2.77 -12.70 24.70
CA SER A 190 1.43 -12.16 24.87
C SER A 190 0.46 -13.21 24.34
N ASN A 191 -0.12 -13.96 25.28
CA ASN A 191 -1.16 -14.98 25.05
C ASN A 191 -0.88 -16.02 23.95
N GLY A 192 -0.07 -17.02 24.30
CA GLY A 192 -0.27 -18.43 23.91
C GLY A 192 -0.05 -18.80 22.44
N PHE A 193 1.14 -19.31 22.11
CA PHE A 193 1.36 -20.65 21.55
C PHE A 193 2.87 -20.91 21.57
N ASN A 194 3.29 -21.89 22.36
CA ASN A 194 4.69 -22.26 22.57
C ASN A 194 4.94 -23.53 21.76
N TYR A 195 5.76 -23.46 20.70
CA TYR A 195 6.29 -24.66 20.04
C TYR A 195 7.77 -24.77 20.40
N GLY A 196 8.03 -25.56 21.44
CA GLY A 196 9.37 -26.09 21.67
C GLY A 196 9.66 -27.21 20.67
N ILE A 197 10.86 -27.21 20.10
CA ILE A 197 11.46 -28.42 19.55
C ILE A 197 12.80 -28.60 20.25
N MET A 198 12.86 -29.63 21.11
CA MET A 198 14.10 -30.27 21.54
C MET A 198 14.50 -31.27 20.46
N THR A 199 15.73 -31.16 19.96
CA THR A 199 16.75 -32.23 19.94
C THR A 199 18.09 -31.60 19.62
#